data_AF-A0A0S3M467-F1
#
_entry.id   AF-A0A0S3M467-F1
#
_cell.length_a   1.000
_cell.length_b   1.000
_cell.length_c   1.000
_cell.angle_alpha   90.00
_cell.angle_beta   90.00
_cell.angle_gamma   90.00
#
_symmetry.space_group_name_H-M   'P 1'
#
loop_
_entity.id
_entity.type
_entity.pdbx_description
1 polymer ?
#
loop_
_entity_poly.entity_id
_entity_poly.type
_entity_poly.pdbx_seq_one_letter_code
_entity_poly.pdbx_strand_id
1 'polypeptide(L)' 'MFFYFFISLFSIFFKWSRFIFILISFEFFILGIFYYFSFFFSPLIFFYFICFSVVSSVSGIVVLVYMLKFYGSDCCVF' A
#
# COMPACT_ATOMS: atom_id res chain seq x y z
N MET A 1 -6.93 15.05 1.77
CA MET A 1 -5.78 14.65 2.62
C MET A 1 -6.18 13.61 3.66
N PHE A 2 -6.87 13.98 4.75
CA PHE A 2 -7.48 13.00 5.67
C PHE A 2 -8.43 12.03 4.96
N PHE A 3 -9.16 12.50 3.95
CA PHE A 3 -10.07 11.65 3.18
C PHE A 3 -9.37 10.46 2.51
N TYR A 4 -8.19 10.64 1.90
CA TYR A 4 -7.43 9.54 1.29
C TYR A 4 -6.92 8.55 2.34
N PHE A 5 -6.49 9.04 3.50
CA PHE A 5 -6.04 8.22 4.62
C PHE A 5 -7.19 7.43 5.25
N PHE A 6 -8.36 8.04 5.43
CA PHE A 6 -9.55 7.35 5.91
C PHE A 6 -10.09 6.35 4.88
N ILE A 7 -10.06 6.67 3.58
CA ILE A 7 -10.48 5.73 2.54
C ILE A 7 -9.55 4.54 2.44
N SER A 8 -8.23 4.74 2.57
CA SER A 8 -7.27 3.65 2.53
C SER A 8 -7.50 2.71 3.70
N LEU A 9 -7.63 3.23 4.93
CA LEU A 9 -7.99 2.44 6.10
C LEU A 9 -9.33 1.71 5.93
N PHE A 10 -10.37 2.40 5.46
CA PHE A 10 -11.68 1.79 5.24
C PHE A 10 -11.63 0.67 4.18
N SER A 11 -10.86 0.86 3.12
CA SER A 11 -10.67 -0.15 2.08
C SER A 11 -9.92 -1.39 2.56
N ILE A 12 -8.95 -1.23 3.48
CA ILE A 12 -8.29 -2.35 4.15
C ILE A 12 -9.32 -3.15 4.94
N PHE A 13 -10.22 -2.49 5.67
CA PHE A 13 -11.19 -3.17 6.54
C PHE A 13 -12.41 -3.77 5.83
N PHE A 14 -12.86 -3.24 4.70
CA PHE A 14 -14.11 -3.69 4.06
C PHE A 14 -13.95 -4.61 2.85
N LYS A 15 -12.77 -4.66 2.20
CA LYS A 15 -12.55 -5.48 0.99
C LYS A 15 -11.36 -6.44 1.17
N TRP A 16 -11.54 -7.46 2.01
CA TRP A 16 -10.51 -8.47 2.29
C TRP A 16 -10.42 -9.58 1.24
N SER A 17 -11.48 -9.83 0.45
CA SER A 17 -11.56 -11.00 -0.43
C SER A 17 -10.46 -11.12 -1.49
N ARG A 18 -9.75 -10.05 -1.87
CA ARG A 18 -8.61 -10.15 -2.80
C ARG A 18 -7.42 -9.39 -2.26
N PHE A 19 -6.25 -10.03 -2.27
CA PHE A 19 -4.99 -9.44 -1.80
C PHE A 19 -4.63 -8.13 -2.53
N ILE A 20 -5.03 -8.03 -3.80
CA ILE A 20 -4.87 -6.83 -4.63
C ILE A 20 -5.44 -5.58 -3.95
N PHE A 21 -6.61 -5.69 -3.30
CA PHE A 21 -7.21 -4.52 -2.64
C PHE A 21 -6.37 -4.04 -1.46
N ILE A 22 -5.82 -4.96 -0.67
CA ILE A 22 -4.92 -4.63 0.45
C ILE A 22 -3.67 -3.90 -0.06
N LEU A 23 -3.07 -4.39 -1.15
CA LEU A 23 -1.91 -3.77 -1.80
C LEU A 23 -2.21 -2.34 -2.27
N ILE A 24 -3.34 -2.14 -2.96
CA ILE A 24 -3.79 -0.81 -3.40
C ILE A 24 -4.01 0.12 -2.20
N SER A 25 -4.58 -0.37 -1.10
CA SER A 25 -4.81 0.44 0.08
C SER A 25 -3.49 0.91 0.71
N PHE A 26 -2.47 0.07 0.73
CA PHE A 26 -1.14 0.46 1.21
C PHE A 26 -0.51 1.56 0.35
N GLU A 27 -0.69 1.54 -0.97
CA GLU A 27 -0.21 2.62 -1.84
C GLU A 27 -0.92 3.94 -1.53
N PHE A 28 -2.26 3.94 -1.40
CA PHE A 28 -3.00 5.14 -1.01
C PHE A 28 -2.64 5.65 0.39
N PHE A 29 -2.29 4.75 1.32
CA PHE A 29 -1.81 5.11 2.65
C PHE A 29 -0.46 5.83 2.60
N ILE A 30 0.51 5.29 1.85
CA ILE A 30 1.83 5.92 1.69
C ILE A 30 1.70 7.27 0.98
N LEU A 31 0.84 7.38 -0.03
CA LEU A 31 0.56 8.66 -0.71
C LEU A 31 -0.05 9.71 0.23
N GLY A 32 -0.96 9.30 1.12
CA GLY A 32 -1.54 10.20 2.12
C GLY A 32 -0.50 10.74 3.10
N ILE A 33 0.40 9.87 3.55
CA ILE A 33 1.52 10.21 4.44
C ILE A 33 2.54 11.11 3.73
N PHE A 34 2.85 10.80 2.48
CA PHE A 34 3.74 11.59 1.63
C PHE A 34 3.26 13.04 1.48
N TYR A 35 1.96 13.22 1.21
CA TYR A 35 1.36 14.55 1.10
C TYR A 35 1.35 15.31 2.43
N TYR A 36 1.31 14.61 3.58
CA TYR A 36 1.46 15.25 4.89
C TYR A 36 2.89 15.67 5.17
N PHE A 37 3.84 14.79 4.92
CA PHE A 37 5.24 15.05 5.21
C PHE A 37 5.91 16.02 4.23
N SER A 38 5.40 16.19 3.00
CA SER A 38 5.91 17.19 2.06
C SER A 38 5.87 18.62 2.60
N PHE A 39 4.99 18.93 3.55
CA PHE A 39 4.91 20.28 4.15
C PHE A 39 5.90 20.51 5.30
N PHE A 40 6.43 19.44 5.91
CA PHE A 40 7.22 19.53 7.14
C PHE A 40 8.66 19.04 7.00
N PHE A 41 8.95 18.16 6.03
CA PHE A 41 10.24 17.46 5.95
C PHE A 41 11.22 18.07 4.95
N SER A 42 12.50 17.82 5.21
CA SER A 42 13.59 18.16 4.30
C SER A 42 13.55 17.30 3.02
N PRO A 43 14.10 17.80 1.89
CA PRO A 43 14.07 17.11 0.61
C PRO A 43 14.80 15.75 0.61
N LEU A 44 15.74 15.52 1.53
CA LEU A 44 16.46 14.24 1.63
C LEU A 44 15.55 13.12 2.14
N ILE A 45 14.70 13.42 3.12
CA ILE A 45 13.77 12.45 3.71
C ILE A 45 12.66 12.11 2.72
N PHE A 46 12.25 13.09 1.91
CA PHE A 46 11.33 12.90 0.79
C PHE A 46 11.84 11.86 -0.21
N PHE A 47 13.12 11.93 -0.60
CA PHE A 47 13.72 10.98 -1.53
C PHE A 47 13.72 9.55 -0.96
N TYR A 48 14.04 9.41 0.33
CA TYR A 48 13.98 8.12 1.02
C TYR A 48 12.57 7.50 0.99
N PHE A 49 11.53 8.30 1.27
CA PHE A 49 10.15 7.80 1.25
C PHE A 49 9.70 7.33 -0.14
N ILE A 50 10.12 8.01 -1.21
CA ILE A 50 9.81 7.59 -2.59
C ILE A 50 10.52 6.29 -2.93
N CYS A 51 11.81 6.15 -2.60
CA CYS A 51 12.51 4.89 -2.85
C CYS A 51 11.88 3.74 -2.06
N PHE A 52 11.51 3.98 -0.80
CA PHE A 52 10.83 3.00 0.03
C PHE A 52 9.46 2.60 -0.55
N SER A 53 8.69 3.56 -1.09
CA SER A 53 7.38 3.25 -1.68
C SER A 53 7.51 2.31 -2.88
N VAL A 54 8.50 2.53 -3.76
CA VAL A 54 8.76 1.65 -4.91
C VAL A 54 9.19 0.25 -4.46
N VAL A 55 10.06 0.14 -3.46
CA VAL A 55 10.49 -1.17 -2.94
C VAL A 55 9.31 -1.93 -2.34
N SER A 56 8.44 -1.23 -1.61
CA SER A 56 7.25 -1.84 -0.98
C SER A 56 6.20 -2.31 -2.00
N SER A 57 6.01 -1.61 -3.12
CA SER A 57 5.05 -2.03 -4.15
C SER A 57 5.56 -3.24 -4.93
N VAL A 58 6.85 -3.26 -5.30
CA VAL A 58 7.47 -4.41 -5.97
C VAL A 58 7.42 -5.65 -5.08
N SER A 59 7.80 -5.53 -3.79
CA SER A 59 7.75 -6.66 -2.87
C SER A 59 6.32 -7.17 -2.64
N GLY A 60 5.34 -6.27 -2.56
CA GLY A 60 3.93 -6.63 -2.45
C GLY A 60 3.41 -7.46 -3.62
N ILE A 61 3.79 -7.11 -4.85
CA ILE A 61 3.43 -7.88 -6.05
C ILE A 61 4.14 -9.25 -6.07
N VAL A 62 5.40 -9.32 -5.66
CA VAL A 62 6.13 -10.61 -5.55
C VAL A 62 5.42 -11.55 -4.58
N VAL A 63 4.95 -11.04 -3.44
CA VAL A 63 4.16 -11.83 -2.47
C VAL A 63 2.85 -12.30 -3.10
N LEU A 64 2.15 -11.46 -3.86
CA LEU A 64 0.94 -11.86 -4.58
C LEU A 64 1.19 -13.02 -5.55
N VAL A 65 2.24 -12.93 -6.36
CA VAL A 65 2.60 -13.99 -7.32
C VAL A 65 2.95 -15.29 -6.60
N TYR A 66 3.64 -15.20 -5.46
CA TYR A 66 3.92 -16.37 -4.63
C TYR A 66 2.62 -17.00 -4.11
N MET A 67 1.68 -16.21 -3.56
CA MET A 67 0.40 -16.72 -3.08
C MET A 67 -0.41 -17.41 -4.19
N LEU A 68 -0.48 -16.80 -5.37
CA LEU A 68 -1.12 -17.42 -6.54
C LEU A 68 -0.49 -18.76 -6.93
N LYS A 69 0.84 -18.86 -6.85
CA LYS A 69 1.56 -20.09 -7.19
C LYS A 69 1.26 -21.25 -6.22
N PHE A 70 1.10 -20.97 -4.92
CA PHE A 70 0.90 -22.01 -3.91
C PHE A 70 -0.58 -22.33 -3.66
N TYR A 71 -1.46 -21.32 -3.66
CA TYR A 71 -2.86 -21.47 -3.29
C TYR A 71 -3.82 -21.44 -4.50
N GLY A 72 -3.35 -21.03 -5.68
CA GLY A 72 -4.14 -20.99 -6.91
C GLY A 72 -5.21 -19.88 -6.95
N SER A 73 -5.38 -19.11 -5.88
CA SER A 73 -6.34 -18.01 -5.77
C SER A 73 -5.74 -16.79 -5.09
N ASP A 74 -6.22 -15.59 -5.46
CA ASP A 74 -5.84 -14.30 -4.87
C ASP A 74 -6.58 -14.01 -3.54
N CYS A 75 -7.34 -14.97 -3.01
CA CYS A 75 -8.14 -14.79 -1.82
C CYS A 75 -7.24 -14.66 -0.59
N CYS A 76 -7.45 -13.62 0.21
CA CYS A 76 -6.72 -13.41 1.45
C CYS A 76 -7.69 -13.22 2.61
N VAL A 77 -7.55 -14.07 3.62
CA VAL A 77 -8.45 -14.22 4.78
C VAL A 77 -9.89 -14.57 4.34
N PHE A 78 -10.14 -15.88 4.39
CA PHE A 78 -11.25 -16.67 3.81
C PHE A 78 -11.09 -16.99 2.32
#